data_AF-A0A7S2GWW3-F1
#
_entry.id   AF-A0A7S2GWW3-F1
#
_cell.length_a   1.000
_cell.length_b   1.000
_cell.length_c   1.000
_cell.angle_alpha   90.00
_cell.angle_beta   90.00
_cell.angle_gamma   90.00
#
_symmetry.space_group_name_H-M   'P 1'
#
loop_
_entity.id
_entity.type
_entity.pdbx_description
1 polymer ?
#
loop_
_entity_poly.entity_id
_entity_poly.type
_entity_poly.pdbx_seq_one_letter_code
_entity_poly.pdbx_strand_id
1 'polypeptide(L)'
;AARSARPGVQKVLSAPPAYLRSPHSVYCWLLCRAHTSEAELVRQSFRRKRGIFGCDASDVLADYKFDVGEGVDVVAMGDMTAKIASWGSFANSAQFLKAWDKIVELGHFWKFSWTVKVDPDSS
;
A
#
# COMPACT_ATOMS: atom_id res chain seq x y z
N ALA A 1 32.74 0.10 -11.30
CA ALA A 1 31.83 1.03 -10.59
C ALA A 1 30.80 0.20 -9.82
N ALA A 2 30.86 0.18 -8.49
CA ALA A 2 29.88 -0.52 -7.67
C ALA A 2 28.52 0.17 -7.84
N ARG A 3 27.49 -0.58 -8.20
CA ARG A 3 26.12 -0.05 -8.29
C ARG A 3 25.70 0.31 -6.87
N SER A 4 25.52 1.60 -6.60
CA SER A 4 24.99 2.07 -5.32
C SER A 4 23.64 1.39 -5.07
N ALA A 5 23.50 0.73 -3.93
CA ALA A 5 22.28 0.05 -3.57
C ALA A 5 21.17 1.09 -3.37
N ARG A 6 19.96 0.80 -3.87
CA ARG A 6 18.81 1.70 -3.68
C ARG A 6 18.60 1.89 -2.17
N PRO A 7 18.26 3.09 -1.68
CA PRO A 7 18.14 3.38 -0.24
C PRO A 7 17.28 2.36 0.55
N GLY A 8 16.28 1.75 -0.09
CA GLY A 8 15.46 0.69 0.50
C GLY A 8 16.21 -0.61 0.85
N VAL A 9 17.29 -0.93 0.14
CA VAL A 9 18.12 -2.14 0.37
C VAL A 9 18.87 -2.06 1.71
N GLN A 10 19.25 -0.85 2.12
CA GLN A 10 20.01 -0.67 3.36
C GLN A 10 19.12 -0.82 4.62
N LYS A 11 17.83 -0.50 4.50
CA LYS A 11 16.81 -0.75 5.54
C LYS A 11 16.62 -2.25 5.83
N VAL A 12 16.80 -3.11 4.81
CA VAL A 12 16.65 -4.57 4.89
C VAL A 12 17.57 -5.21 5.93
N LEU A 13 18.79 -4.67 6.09
CA LEU A 13 19.81 -5.25 6.96
C LEU A 13 19.63 -4.91 8.45
N SER A 14 18.69 -4.03 8.79
CA SER A 14 18.45 -3.55 10.16
C SER A 14 17.19 -4.12 10.82
N ALA A 15 16.34 -4.84 10.07
CA ALA A 15 15.12 -5.42 10.61
C ALA A 15 15.45 -6.65 11.48
N PRO A 16 14.71 -6.89 12.58
CA PRO A 16 14.85 -8.12 13.35
C PRO A 16 14.74 -9.36 12.44
N PRO A 17 15.53 -10.40 12.70
CA PRO A 17 15.43 -11.67 11.99
C PRO A 17 13.98 -12.16 11.92
N ALA A 18 13.57 -12.73 10.80
CA ALA A 18 12.17 -13.11 10.53
C ALA A 18 11.56 -14.02 11.61
N TYR A 19 12.38 -14.82 12.33
CA TYR A 19 11.93 -15.71 13.40
C TYR A 19 11.58 -15.01 14.72
N LEU A 20 11.97 -13.74 14.92
CA LEU A 20 11.57 -12.95 16.09
C LEU A 20 10.22 -12.25 15.90
N ARG A 21 9.66 -12.30 14.69
CA ARG A 21 8.35 -11.73 14.37
C ARG A 21 7.28 -12.74 14.76
N SER A 22 6.11 -12.29 15.21
CA SER A 22 4.96 -13.17 15.33
C SER A 22 4.73 -13.81 13.95
N PRO A 23 4.69 -15.15 13.82
CA PRO A 23 4.55 -15.83 12.53
C PRO A 23 3.22 -15.50 11.85
N HIS A 24 2.29 -14.93 12.61
CA HIS A 24 0.96 -14.50 12.18
C HIS A 24 0.82 -12.98 11.99
N SER A 25 1.90 -12.20 12.15
CA SER A 25 1.84 -10.75 11.95
C SER A 25 1.68 -10.40 10.47
N VAL A 26 0.67 -9.60 10.15
CA VAL A 26 0.29 -9.22 8.78
C VAL A 26 0.31 -7.71 8.62
N TYR A 27 1.07 -7.25 7.62
CA TYR A 27 0.98 -5.89 7.09
C TYR A 27 0.11 -5.88 5.84
N CYS A 28 -0.88 -5.00 5.80
CA CYS A 28 -1.80 -4.90 4.68
C CYS A 28 -1.70 -3.53 4.01
N TRP A 29 -1.82 -3.48 2.69
CA TRP A 29 -1.89 -2.22 1.99
C TRP A 29 -2.88 -2.30 0.84
N LEU A 30 -3.42 -1.14 0.48
CA LEU A 30 -4.30 -1.00 -0.68
C LEU A 30 -3.93 0.23 -1.49
N LEU A 31 -4.35 0.24 -2.75
CA LEU A 31 -4.27 1.39 -3.64
C LEU A 31 -5.69 1.80 -4.04
N CYS A 32 -5.99 3.09 -3.96
CA CYS A 32 -7.26 3.66 -4.40
C CYS A 32 -7.09 4.97 -5.17
N ARG A 33 -8.15 5.41 -5.84
CA ARG A 33 -8.28 6.74 -6.44
C ARG A 33 -9.05 7.66 -5.49
N ALA A 34 -8.46 8.79 -5.12
CA ALA A 34 -8.98 9.72 -4.11
C ALA A 34 -10.34 10.35 -4.50
N HIS A 35 -10.60 10.50 -5.79
CA HIS A 35 -11.78 11.17 -6.33
C HIS A 35 -12.77 10.21 -7.00
N THR A 36 -12.82 8.96 -6.56
CA THR A 36 -13.78 7.95 -7.03
C THR A 36 -14.52 7.34 -5.83
N SER A 37 -15.45 6.41 -6.10
CA SER A 37 -16.14 5.64 -5.05
C SER A 37 -15.19 4.79 -4.20
N GLU A 38 -13.97 4.50 -4.68
CA GLU A 38 -12.97 3.74 -3.92
C GLU A 38 -12.58 4.44 -2.62
N ALA A 39 -12.42 5.78 -2.63
CA ALA A 39 -12.10 6.53 -1.43
C ALA A 39 -13.21 6.40 -0.37
N GLU A 40 -14.48 6.38 -0.78
CA GLU A 40 -15.60 6.17 0.14
C GLU A 40 -15.65 4.75 0.68
N LEU A 41 -15.33 3.73 -0.14
CA LEU A 41 -15.18 2.35 0.32
C LEU A 41 -14.08 2.23 1.37
N VAL A 42 -12.93 2.89 1.16
CA VAL A 42 -11.85 2.95 2.15
C VAL A 42 -12.32 3.59 3.46
N ARG A 43 -13.02 4.73 3.40
CA ARG A 43 -13.61 5.37 4.61
C ARG A 43 -14.63 4.49 5.32
N GLN A 44 -15.42 3.71 4.57
CA GLN A 44 -16.36 2.74 5.15
C GLN A 44 -15.63 1.60 5.85
N SER A 45 -14.61 1.04 5.21
CA SER A 45 -13.75 0.01 5.78
C SER A 45 -13.05 0.51 7.04
N PHE A 46 -12.58 1.76 7.05
CA PHE A 46 -11.97 2.40 8.22
C PHE A 46 -12.97 2.51 9.38
N ARG A 47 -14.13 3.14 9.15
CA ARG A 47 -15.20 3.30 10.16
C ARG A 47 -15.67 1.98 10.75
N ARG A 48 -15.67 0.90 9.95
CA ARG A 48 -16.11 -0.44 10.38
C ARG A 48 -14.97 -1.31 10.92
N LYS A 49 -13.73 -0.84 10.89
CA LYS A 49 -12.52 -1.60 11.23
C LYS A 49 -12.44 -2.94 10.46
N ARG A 50 -12.65 -2.88 9.14
CA ARG A 50 -12.67 -4.02 8.21
C ARG A 50 -11.62 -3.87 7.11
N GLY A 51 -11.42 -4.94 6.33
CA GLY A 51 -10.42 -4.97 5.26
C GLY A 51 -9.01 -4.84 5.83
N ILE A 52 -8.18 -3.96 5.26
CA ILE A 52 -6.80 -3.75 5.73
C ILE A 52 -6.72 -3.23 7.16
N PHE A 53 -7.78 -2.58 7.67
CA PHE A 53 -7.80 -2.01 9.02
C PHE A 53 -7.99 -3.06 10.13
N GLY A 54 -8.12 -4.34 9.77
CA GLY A 54 -8.03 -5.47 10.69
C GLY A 54 -6.64 -6.10 10.78
N CYS A 55 -5.68 -5.67 9.96
CA CYS A 55 -4.31 -6.16 10.00
C CYS A 55 -3.49 -5.47 11.11
N ASP A 56 -2.35 -6.06 11.49
CA ASP A 56 -1.50 -5.51 12.57
C ASP A 56 -0.93 -4.13 12.24
N ALA A 57 -0.72 -3.85 10.95
CA ALA A 57 -0.48 -2.52 10.43
C ALA A 57 -0.99 -2.39 9.00
N SER A 58 -1.28 -1.16 8.60
CA SER A 58 -1.78 -0.91 7.26
C SER A 58 -1.40 0.44 6.68
N ASP A 59 -1.19 0.50 5.36
CA ASP A 59 -1.05 1.75 4.61
C ASP A 59 -2.11 1.85 3.50
N VAL A 60 -2.74 3.02 3.38
CA VAL A 60 -3.60 3.36 2.24
C VAL A 60 -2.78 4.22 1.29
N LEU A 61 -2.58 3.75 0.06
CA LEU A 61 -1.93 4.51 -1.01
C LEU A 61 -2.99 5.10 -1.93
N ALA A 62 -2.75 6.32 -2.42
CA ALA A 62 -3.66 7.01 -3.32
C ALA A 62 -2.94 7.90 -4.34
N ASP A 63 -3.64 8.30 -5.41
CA ASP A 63 -3.16 9.31 -6.34
C ASP A 63 -3.01 10.69 -5.66
N TYR A 64 -4.03 11.12 -4.92
CA TYR A 64 -4.03 12.38 -4.18
C TYR A 64 -4.32 12.19 -2.69
N LYS A 65 -3.96 13.18 -1.88
CA LYS A 65 -4.22 13.16 -0.44
C LYS A 65 -5.72 13.22 -0.15
N PHE A 66 -6.16 12.42 0.79
CA PHE A 66 -7.45 12.54 1.44
C PHE A 66 -7.40 11.92 2.84
N ASP A 67 -8.32 12.35 3.70
CA ASP A 67 -8.54 11.78 5.02
C ASP A 67 -9.40 10.52 4.92
N VAL A 68 -8.90 9.40 5.43
CA VAL A 68 -9.66 8.13 5.53
C VAL A 68 -10.61 8.12 6.74
N GLY A 69 -10.39 9.01 7.69
CA GLY A 69 -11.17 9.23 8.90
C GLY A 69 -10.27 9.59 10.08
N GLU A 70 -10.80 10.37 11.02
CA GLU A 70 -10.14 10.69 12.31
C GLU A 70 -8.76 11.37 12.18
N GLY A 71 -8.50 12.08 11.07
CA GLY A 71 -7.23 12.76 10.82
C GLY A 71 -6.14 11.83 10.26
N VAL A 72 -6.50 10.61 9.86
CA VAL A 72 -5.58 9.65 9.23
C VAL A 72 -5.53 9.93 7.73
N ASP A 73 -4.37 10.39 7.26
CA ASP A 73 -4.12 10.66 5.85
C ASP A 73 -3.58 9.43 5.11
N VAL A 74 -3.91 9.36 3.82
CA VAL A 74 -3.30 8.41 2.88
C VAL A 74 -1.87 8.79 2.47
N VAL A 75 -1.12 7.79 2.01
CA VAL A 75 0.17 7.98 1.33
C VAL A 75 -0.09 8.38 -0.13
N ALA A 76 -0.02 9.68 -0.40
CA ALA A 76 -0.19 10.21 -1.75
C ALA A 76 1.03 9.94 -2.64
N MET A 77 0.76 9.53 -3.89
CA MET A 77 1.79 9.18 -4.88
C MET A 77 1.79 10.11 -6.09
N GLY A 78 0.84 11.04 -6.19
CA GLY A 78 0.64 11.88 -7.39
C GLY A 78 -0.09 11.12 -8.49
N ASP A 79 -0.12 11.68 -9.71
CA ASP A 79 -0.93 11.16 -10.83
C ASP A 79 -0.72 9.65 -11.08
N MET A 80 -1.86 8.96 -11.22
CA MET A 80 -1.98 7.51 -11.46
C MET A 80 -2.84 7.21 -12.71
N THR A 81 -2.98 8.17 -13.63
CA THR A 81 -3.75 8.00 -14.87
C THR A 81 -3.26 6.78 -15.65
N ALA A 82 -4.16 5.84 -15.91
CA ALA A 82 -3.91 4.63 -16.67
C ALA A 82 -4.53 4.77 -18.06
N LYS A 83 -3.82 4.27 -19.08
CA LYS A 83 -4.37 4.17 -20.44
C LYS A 83 -5.28 2.94 -20.52
N ILE A 84 -6.30 2.99 -21.37
CA ILE A 84 -7.06 1.80 -21.75
C ILE A 84 -6.21 1.01 -22.74
N ALA A 85 -5.98 -0.26 -22.43
CA ALA A 85 -5.26 -1.19 -23.26
C ALA A 85 -6.10 -1.63 -24.46
N SER A 86 -5.45 -2.25 -25.46
CA SER A 86 -6.12 -2.73 -26.67
C SER A 86 -7.23 -3.75 -26.42
N TRP A 87 -7.22 -4.44 -25.27
CA TRP A 87 -8.23 -5.39 -24.84
C TRP A 87 -9.35 -4.77 -23.97
N GLY A 88 -9.46 -3.44 -23.92
CA GLY A 88 -10.60 -2.73 -23.31
C GLY A 88 -10.54 -2.57 -21.79
N SER A 89 -9.44 -2.94 -21.13
CA SER A 89 -9.23 -2.73 -19.69
C SER A 89 -8.11 -1.72 -19.42
N PHE A 90 -8.03 -1.18 -18.19
CA PHE A 90 -6.95 -0.26 -17.81
C PHE A 90 -5.61 -1.00 -17.74
N ALA A 91 -4.58 -0.45 -18.41
CA ALA A 91 -3.20 -0.89 -18.27
C ALA A 91 -2.60 -0.31 -16.98
N ASN A 92 -2.82 -0.99 -15.86
CA ASN A 92 -2.50 -0.52 -14.50
C ASN A 92 -1.14 -1.01 -13.94
N SER A 93 -0.33 -1.73 -14.73
CA SER A 93 0.95 -2.26 -14.25
C SER A 93 1.92 -1.16 -13.78
N ALA A 94 1.96 -0.02 -14.47
CA ALA A 94 2.82 1.10 -14.08
C ALA A 94 2.40 1.71 -12.73
N GLN A 95 1.10 1.76 -12.48
CA GLN A 95 0.49 2.23 -11.25
C GLN A 95 0.87 1.31 -10.08
N PHE A 96 0.80 0.00 -10.28
CA PHE A 96 1.22 -0.95 -9.26
C PHE A 96 2.73 -0.95 -9.00
N LEU A 97 3.57 -0.78 -10.03
CA LEU A 97 5.02 -0.63 -9.83
C LEU A 97 5.33 0.59 -8.96
N LYS A 98 4.69 1.74 -9.25
CA LYS A 98 4.85 2.96 -8.45
C LYS A 98 4.37 2.78 -7.01
N ALA A 99 3.28 2.05 -6.79
CA ALA A 99 2.80 1.70 -5.46
C ALA A 99 3.81 0.82 -4.70
N TRP A 100 4.35 -0.22 -5.36
CA TRP A 100 5.38 -1.07 -4.77
C TRP A 100 6.67 -0.32 -4.43
N ASP A 101 7.12 0.59 -5.30
CA ASP A 101 8.26 1.46 -4.98
C ASP A 101 8.01 2.25 -3.69
N LYS A 102 6.77 2.73 -3.48
CA LYS A 102 6.39 3.45 -2.26
C LYS A 102 6.34 2.55 -1.03
N ILE A 103 5.80 1.34 -1.13
CA ILE A 103 5.81 0.33 -0.06
C ILE A 103 7.25 -0.02 0.34
N VAL A 104 8.14 -0.15 -0.65
CA VAL A 104 9.57 -0.41 -0.43
C VAL A 104 10.25 0.77 0.29
N GLU A 105 9.92 2.01 -0.10
CA GLU A 105 10.43 3.23 0.54
C GLU A 105 10.01 3.34 2.01
N LEU A 106 8.72 3.11 2.31
CA LEU A 106 8.19 3.10 3.67
C LEU A 106 8.87 2.01 4.51
N GLY A 107 8.97 0.79 3.96
CA GLY A 107 9.66 -0.33 4.57
C GLY A 107 8.91 -0.93 5.77
N HIS A 108 7.63 -0.61 5.96
CA HIS A 108 6.81 -1.17 7.04
C HIS A 108 6.72 -2.68 6.97
N PHE A 109 6.60 -3.23 5.75
CA PHE A 109 6.51 -4.67 5.49
C PHE A 109 7.67 -5.50 6.09
N TRP A 110 8.86 -4.90 6.26
CA TRP A 110 10.00 -5.59 6.89
C TRP A 110 9.77 -5.96 8.36
N LYS A 111 8.82 -5.30 9.03
CA LYS A 111 8.50 -5.53 10.45
C LYS A 111 7.50 -6.68 10.67
N PHE A 112 6.91 -7.20 9.59
CA PHE A 112 5.83 -8.20 9.65
C PHE A 112 6.27 -9.51 8.95
N SER A 113 5.53 -10.58 9.21
CA SER A 113 5.78 -11.90 8.61
C SER A 113 5.10 -12.03 7.24
N TRP A 114 3.94 -11.40 7.07
CA TRP A 114 3.17 -11.41 5.83
C TRP A 114 2.90 -9.99 5.33
N THR A 115 2.85 -9.85 4.01
CA THR A 115 2.45 -8.63 3.32
C THR A 115 1.32 -8.94 2.36
N VAL A 116 0.20 -8.26 2.50
CA VAL A 116 -1.00 -8.49 1.70
C VAL A 116 -1.40 -7.20 0.99
N LYS A 117 -1.53 -7.27 -0.33
CA LYS A 117 -2.20 -6.24 -1.12
C LYS A 117 -3.69 -6.59 -1.19
N VAL A 118 -4.55 -5.66 -0.79
CA VAL A 118 -6.02 -5.80 -0.81
C VAL A 118 -6.61 -4.75 -1.74
N ASP A 119 -7.65 -5.10 -2.49
CA ASP A 119 -8.36 -4.13 -3.33
C ASP A 119 -9.46 -3.41 -2.53
N PRO A 120 -9.70 -2.11 -2.77
CA PRO A 120 -10.62 -1.28 -1.97
C PRO A 120 -12.09 -1.72 -2.05
N ASP A 121 -12.46 -2.49 -3.07
CA ASP A 121 -13.79 -3.08 -3.28
C ASP A 121 -13.96 -4.49 -2.71
N SER A 122 -12.94 -5.00 -1.99
CA SER A 122 -13.05 -6.27 -1.26
C SER A 122 -13.95 -6.09 -0.02
N SER A 123 -15.13 -6.70 -0.05
CA SER A 123 -16.19 -6.61 0.98
C SER A 123 -15.93 -7.40 2.27
#